data_AF-A0A4Q2W6V7-F1
#
_entry.id   AF-A0A4Q2W6V7-F1
#
_cell.length_a   1.000
_cell.length_b   1.000
_cell.length_c   1.000
_cell.angle_alpha   90.00
_cell.angle_beta   90.00
_cell.angle_gamma   90.00
#
_symmetry.space_group_name_H-M   'P 1'
#
loop_
_entity.id
_entity.type
_entity.pdbx_description
1 polymer ?
#
loop_
_entity_poly.entity_id
_entity_poly.type
_entity_poly.pdbx_seq_one_letter_code
_entity_poly.pdbx_strand_id
1 'polypeptide(L)'
;MADTTSDEDRERLKAALWYAVGQIVDEESLRRNRNATPQFIGALTELVWTQVENVATDLESFSNHAGRSTVTTDDVLLLARKNPDLHQIMKEFVDQAKAEKGTAKSRGGASKR
;
A
#
# COMPACT_ATOMS: atom_id res chain seq x y z
N MET A 1 12.05 3.48 28.22
CA MET A 1 13.19 3.35 27.30
C MET A 1 12.81 2.60 26.02
N ALA A 2 12.13 1.45 26.06
CA ALA A 2 11.60 0.83 24.83
C ALA A 2 10.38 1.57 24.25
N ASP A 3 9.55 2.12 25.13
CA ASP A 3 8.29 2.85 24.81
C ASP A 3 8.52 4.19 24.08
N THR A 4 9.61 4.88 24.42
CA THR A 4 10.01 6.16 23.81
C THR A 4 10.43 5.99 22.35
N THR A 5 11.08 4.88 22.00
CA THR A 5 11.54 4.62 20.64
C THR A 5 10.37 4.26 19.72
N SER A 6 9.35 3.55 20.21
CA SER A 6 8.14 3.26 19.43
C SER A 6 7.32 4.51 19.12
N ASP A 7 7.27 5.48 20.05
CA ASP A 7 6.57 6.74 19.82
C ASP A 7 7.29 7.65 18.83
N GLU A 8 8.63 7.76 18.93
CA GLU A 8 9.44 8.51 17.97
C GLU A 8 9.30 7.94 16.54
N ASP A 9 9.34 6.61 16.39
CA ASP A 9 9.14 5.97 15.09
C ASP A 9 7.71 6.19 14.57
N ARG A 10 6.71 6.15 15.44
CA ARG A 10 5.31 6.42 15.08
C ARG A 10 5.15 7.84 14.57
N GLU A 11 5.69 8.84 15.27
CA GLU A 11 5.66 10.25 14.84
C GLU A 11 6.35 10.43 13.49
N ARG A 12 7.53 9.82 13.31
CA ARG A 12 8.29 9.87 12.05
C ARG A 12 7.53 9.24 10.89
N LEU A 13 6.95 8.06 11.08
CA LEU A 13 6.13 7.38 10.05
C LEU A 13 4.90 8.21 9.70
N LYS A 14 4.24 8.81 10.70
CA LYS A 14 3.05 9.63 10.48
C LYS A 14 3.36 10.94 9.77
N ALA A 15 4.50 11.56 10.07
CA ALA A 15 4.99 12.74 9.35
C ALA A 15 5.29 12.42 7.87
N ALA A 16 5.92 11.26 7.60
CA ALA A 16 6.15 10.80 6.23
C ALA A 16 4.83 10.53 5.49
N LEU A 17 3.84 9.93 6.16
CA LEU A 17 2.52 9.70 5.60
C LEU A 17 1.81 11.03 5.30
N TRP A 18 1.83 11.99 6.22
CA TRP A 18 1.25 13.32 6.03
C TRP A 18 1.83 14.02 4.81
N TYR A 19 3.15 13.95 4.63
CA TYR A 19 3.82 14.50 3.45
C TYR A 19 3.32 13.85 2.15
N ALA A 20 3.31 12.50 2.09
CA ALA A 20 2.87 11.78 0.91
C ALA A 20 1.38 12.04 0.58
N VAL A 21 0.51 12.07 1.60
CA VAL A 21 -0.91 12.41 1.44
C VAL A 21 -1.06 13.84 0.94
N GLY A 22 -0.29 14.80 1.48
CA GLY A 22 -0.26 16.18 1.02
C GLY A 22 0.05 16.29 -0.48
N GLN A 23 1.10 15.60 -0.94
CA GLN A 23 1.47 15.59 -2.36
C GLN A 23 0.34 15.06 -3.26
N ILE A 24 -0.29 13.93 -2.88
CA ILE A 24 -1.39 13.35 -3.64
C ILE A 24 -2.60 14.30 -3.67
N VAL A 25 -2.92 14.93 -2.54
CA VAL A 25 -4.02 15.89 -2.44
C VAL A 25 -3.74 17.14 -3.28
N ASP A 26 -2.53 17.66 -3.27
CA ASP A 26 -2.13 18.83 -4.07
C ASP A 26 -2.26 18.53 -5.57
N GLU A 27 -1.77 17.37 -6.03
CA GLU A 27 -1.92 16.93 -7.41
C GLU A 27 -3.39 16.83 -7.83
N GLU A 28 -4.24 16.20 -7.03
CA GLU A 28 -5.67 16.07 -7.31
C GLU A 28 -6.40 17.43 -7.25
N SER A 29 -6.00 18.30 -6.34
CA SER A 29 -6.55 19.65 -6.17
C SER A 29 -6.26 20.51 -7.40
N LEU A 30 -5.04 20.46 -7.92
CA LEU A 30 -4.64 21.11 -9.16
C LEU A 30 -5.44 20.58 -10.36
N ARG A 31 -5.55 19.25 -10.52
CA ARG A 31 -6.31 18.63 -11.63
C ARG A 31 -7.78 19.04 -11.63
N ARG A 32 -8.37 19.23 -10.44
CA ARG A 32 -9.79 19.57 -10.27
C ARG A 32 -10.03 21.07 -10.15
N ASN A 33 -8.98 21.90 -10.19
CA ASN A 33 -9.03 23.34 -9.93
C ASN A 33 -9.74 23.68 -8.60
N ARG A 34 -9.35 22.99 -7.53
CA ARG A 34 -9.86 23.20 -6.15
C ARG A 34 -8.68 23.36 -5.19
N ASN A 35 -8.98 23.77 -3.97
CA ASN A 35 -8.00 23.84 -2.88
C ASN A 35 -8.40 22.88 -1.76
N ALA A 36 -7.41 22.31 -1.08
CA ALA A 36 -7.59 21.53 0.14
C ALA A 36 -7.13 22.34 1.35
N THR A 37 -7.84 22.22 2.48
CA THR A 37 -7.42 22.87 3.73
C THR A 37 -6.38 22.00 4.45
N PRO A 38 -5.51 22.59 5.28
CA PRO A 38 -4.61 21.81 6.13
C PRO A 38 -5.34 20.81 7.04
N GLN A 39 -6.53 21.17 7.51
CA GLN A 39 -7.37 20.29 8.34
C GLN A 39 -7.90 19.09 7.55
N PHE A 40 -8.26 19.27 6.27
CA PHE A 40 -8.65 18.16 5.40
C PHE A 40 -7.49 17.19 5.18
N ILE A 41 -6.29 17.70 4.89
CA ILE A 41 -5.09 16.87 4.71
C ILE A 41 -4.75 16.12 6.01
N GLY A 42 -4.84 16.80 7.15
CA GLY A 42 -4.65 16.18 8.47
C GLY A 42 -5.65 15.05 8.73
N ALA A 43 -6.94 15.31 8.54
CA ALA A 43 -7.99 14.31 8.73
C ALA A 43 -7.85 13.12 7.76
N LEU A 44 -7.48 13.36 6.50
CA LEU A 44 -7.22 12.30 5.54
C LEU A 44 -5.98 11.47 5.93
N THR A 45 -4.95 12.10 6.50
CA THR A 45 -3.77 11.38 7.01
C THR A 45 -4.14 10.44 8.14
N GLU A 46 -4.97 10.88 9.10
CA GLU A 46 -5.48 10.02 10.17
C GLU A 46 -6.31 8.85 9.62
N LEU A 47 -7.18 9.12 8.64
CA LEU A 47 -7.98 8.08 7.99
C LEU A 47 -7.09 7.02 7.33
N VAL A 48 -6.07 7.45 6.58
CA VAL A 48 -5.14 6.53 5.93
C VAL A 48 -4.32 5.77 6.96
N TRP A 49 -3.90 6.42 8.05
CA TRP A 49 -3.18 5.75 9.15
C TRP A 49 -4.00 4.60 9.75
N THR A 50 -5.26 4.85 10.13
CA THR A 50 -6.17 3.81 10.63
C THR A 50 -6.42 2.72 9.57
N GLN A 51 -6.51 3.09 8.29
CA GLN A 51 -6.68 2.11 7.22
C GLN A 51 -5.46 1.19 7.07
N VAL A 52 -4.24 1.71 7.26
CA VAL A 52 -3.01 0.89 7.24
C VAL A 52 -2.99 -0.13 8.37
N GLU A 53 -3.43 0.27 9.58
CA GLU A 53 -3.55 -0.66 10.73
C GLU A 53 -4.52 -1.81 10.40
N ASN A 54 -5.70 -1.50 9.87
CA ASN A 54 -6.68 -2.51 9.45
C ASN A 54 -6.11 -3.44 8.38
N VAL A 55 -5.45 -2.87 7.36
CA VAL A 55 -4.84 -3.63 6.26
C VAL A 55 -3.75 -4.57 6.79
N ALA A 56 -2.92 -4.12 7.73
CA ALA A 56 -1.87 -4.96 8.31
C ALA A 56 -2.45 -6.18 9.04
N THR A 57 -3.46 -5.97 9.89
CA THR A 57 -4.15 -7.06 10.61
C THR A 57 -4.84 -8.05 9.67
N ASP A 58 -5.50 -7.55 8.62
CA ASP A 58 -6.16 -8.39 7.63
C ASP A 58 -5.15 -9.23 6.85
N LEU A 59 -4.03 -8.64 6.39
CA LEU A 59 -2.98 -9.35 5.65
C LEU A 59 -2.34 -10.46 6.48
N GLU A 60 -2.04 -10.18 7.74
CA GLU A 60 -1.53 -11.19 8.67
C GLU A 60 -2.53 -12.34 8.81
N SER A 61 -3.81 -12.02 9.06
CA SER A 61 -4.88 -13.00 9.23
C SER A 61 -5.10 -13.86 7.98
N PHE A 62 -5.06 -13.27 6.79
CA PHE A 62 -5.24 -13.99 5.53
C PHE A 62 -4.06 -14.93 5.23
N SER A 63 -2.84 -14.47 5.46
CA SER A 63 -1.66 -15.30 5.25
C SER A 63 -1.64 -16.49 6.22
N ASN A 64 -1.99 -16.26 7.50
CA ASN A 64 -2.10 -17.30 8.52
C ASN A 64 -3.23 -18.28 8.24
N HIS A 65 -4.39 -17.82 7.76
CA HIS A 65 -5.50 -18.69 7.34
C HIS A 65 -5.09 -19.69 6.25
N ALA A 66 -4.16 -19.29 5.38
CA ALA A 66 -3.58 -20.14 4.34
C ALA A 66 -2.37 -20.97 4.82
N GLY A 67 -2.09 -21.00 6.13
CA GLY A 67 -0.95 -21.72 6.72
C GLY A 67 0.42 -21.13 6.39
N ARG A 68 0.48 -19.83 6.03
CA ARG A 68 1.71 -19.12 5.67
C ARG A 68 2.06 -18.07 6.72
N SER A 69 3.35 -17.81 6.90
CA SER A 69 3.87 -16.69 7.68
C SER A 69 4.34 -15.52 6.82
N THR A 70 4.27 -15.67 5.50
CA THR A 70 4.69 -14.66 4.52
C THR A 70 3.49 -14.23 3.70
N VAL A 71 3.21 -12.93 3.72
CA VAL A 71 2.15 -12.29 2.93
C VAL A 71 2.50 -12.37 1.44
N THR A 72 1.52 -12.71 0.61
CA THR A 72 1.65 -12.80 -0.85
C THR A 72 0.66 -11.87 -1.55
N THR A 73 0.73 -11.79 -2.88
CA THR A 73 -0.22 -11.01 -3.69
C THR A 73 -1.66 -11.48 -3.52
N ASP A 74 -1.87 -12.75 -3.18
CA ASP A 74 -3.20 -13.33 -3.06
C ASP A 74 -3.92 -12.79 -1.81
N ASP A 75 -3.18 -12.54 -0.72
CA ASP A 75 -3.70 -11.89 0.49
C ASP A 75 -4.11 -10.44 0.21
N VAL A 76 -3.30 -9.73 -0.58
CA VAL A 76 -3.57 -8.34 -1.00
C VAL A 76 -4.80 -8.27 -1.92
N LEU A 77 -4.94 -9.20 -2.87
CA LEU A 77 -6.12 -9.27 -3.73
C LEU A 77 -7.39 -9.59 -2.94
N LEU A 78 -7.27 -10.35 -1.83
CA LEU A 78 -8.39 -10.67 -0.96
C LEU A 78 -8.93 -9.45 -0.22
N LEU A 79 -8.10 -8.45 0.11
CA LEU A 79 -8.57 -7.17 0.68
C LEU A 79 -9.57 -6.47 -0.26
N ALA A 80 -9.30 -6.49 -1.55
CA ALA A 80 -10.11 -5.81 -2.56
C ALA A 80 -11.43 -6.54 -2.90
N ARG A 81 -11.67 -7.74 -2.34
CA ARG A 81 -12.80 -8.62 -2.73
C ARG A 81 -14.18 -7.97 -2.64
N LYS A 82 -14.37 -6.96 -1.79
CA LYS A 82 -15.65 -6.27 -1.60
C LYS A 82 -15.91 -5.17 -2.66
N ASN A 83 -14.91 -4.83 -3.47
CA ASN A 83 -15.01 -3.85 -4.54
C ASN A 83 -14.50 -4.50 -5.84
N PRO A 84 -15.40 -5.02 -6.70
CA PRO A 84 -15.03 -5.73 -7.91
C PRO A 84 -14.12 -4.94 -8.85
N ASP A 85 -14.38 -3.64 -9.02
CA ASP A 85 -13.58 -2.77 -9.89
C ASP A 85 -12.17 -2.60 -9.35
N LEU A 86 -12.02 -2.36 -8.04
CA LEU A 86 -10.72 -2.28 -7.39
C LEU A 86 -9.97 -3.62 -7.48
N HIS A 87 -10.67 -4.73 -7.25
CA HIS A 87 -10.07 -6.06 -7.35
C HIS A 87 -9.52 -6.32 -8.75
N GLN A 88 -10.27 -5.94 -9.79
CA GLN A 88 -9.83 -6.08 -11.18
C GLN A 88 -8.58 -5.24 -11.47
N ILE A 89 -8.58 -3.96 -11.11
CA ILE A 89 -7.42 -3.06 -11.29
C ILE A 89 -6.18 -3.63 -10.60
N MET A 90 -6.32 -4.09 -9.35
CA MET A 90 -5.21 -4.65 -8.59
C MET A 90 -4.71 -5.97 -9.20
N LYS A 91 -5.62 -6.82 -9.69
CA LYS A 91 -5.28 -8.08 -10.33
C LYS A 91 -4.50 -7.87 -11.62
N GLU A 92 -4.93 -6.93 -12.46
CA GLU A 92 -4.21 -6.55 -13.68
C GLU A 92 -2.79 -6.06 -13.37
N PHE A 93 -2.64 -5.20 -12.36
CA PHE A 93 -1.32 -4.74 -11.90
C PHE A 93 -0.42 -5.90 -11.44
N VAL A 94 -0.95 -6.85 -10.67
CA VAL A 94 -0.21 -8.04 -10.22
C VAL A 94 0.19 -8.93 -11.39
N ASP A 95 -0.73 -9.17 -12.33
CA ASP A 95 -0.50 -10.01 -13.51
C ASP A 95 0.61 -9.39 -14.40
N GLN A 96 0.59 -8.07 -14.60
CA GLN A 96 1.66 -7.34 -15.30
C GLN A 96 3.01 -7.45 -14.58
N ALA A 97 3.06 -7.19 -13.27
CA ALA A 97 4.30 -7.26 -12.50
C ALA A 97 4.93 -8.67 -12.49
N LYS A 98 4.09 -9.72 -12.52
CA LYS A 98 4.53 -11.12 -12.65
C LYS A 98 5.12 -11.40 -14.03
N ALA A 99 4.49 -10.90 -15.10
CA ALA A 99 4.99 -11.05 -16.46
C ALA A 99 6.37 -10.37 -16.65
N GLU A 100 6.54 -9.14 -16.15
CA GLU A 100 7.80 -8.40 -16.20
C GLU A 100 8.94 -9.17 -15.51
N LYS A 101 8.69 -9.72 -14.30
CA LYS A 101 9.69 -10.55 -13.59
C LYS A 101 10.03 -11.84 -14.34
N GLY A 102 9.04 -12.48 -14.99
CA GLY A 102 9.26 -13.68 -15.80
C GLY A 102 10.18 -13.43 -17.00
N THR A 103 9.98 -12.31 -17.71
CA THR A 103 10.82 -11.94 -18.86
C THR A 103 12.26 -11.62 -18.46
N ALA A 104 12.48 -10.91 -17.34
CA ALA A 104 13.82 -10.62 -16.82
C ALA A 104 14.60 -11.90 -16.46
N LYS A 105 13.93 -12.89 -15.88
CA LYS A 105 14.54 -14.18 -15.52
C LYS A 105 14.92 -15.01 -16.76
N SER A 106 14.12 -14.94 -17.83
CA SER A 106 14.42 -15.62 -19.10
C SER A 106 15.65 -15.03 -19.82
N ARG A 107 15.86 -13.71 -19.76
CA ARG A 107 17.03 -13.03 -20.35
C ARG A 107 18.33 -13.32 -19.59
N GLY A 108 18.28 -13.40 -18.26
CA GLY A 108 19.45 -13.72 -17.43
C GLY A 108 19.91 -15.19 -17.54
N GLY A 109 18.99 -16.11 -17.87
CA GLY A 109 19.31 -17.53 -18.08
C GLY A 109 19.97 -17.85 -19.42
N ALA A 110 19.69 -17.06 -20.47
CA ALA A 110 20.25 -17.25 -21.80
C ALA A 110 21.73 -16.83 -21.91
N SER A 111 22.22 -15.96 -21.01
CA SER A 111 23.61 -15.48 -21.03
C SER A 111 24.60 -16.37 -20.25
N LYS A 112 24.14 -17.46 -19.64
CA LYS A 112 24.95 -18.36 -18.79
C LYS A 112 25.08 -19.79 -19.34
N ARG A 113 24.80 -20.01 -20.62
CA ARG A 113 24.96 -21.30 -21.30
C ARG A 113 25.97 -21.20 -22.42
#